data_AF-A0A060CAW6-F1
#
_entry.id   AF-A0A060CAW6-F1
#
_cell.length_a   1.000
_cell.length_b   1.000
_cell.length_c   1.000
_cell.angle_alpha   90.00
_cell.angle_beta   90.00
_cell.angle_gamma   90.00
#
_symmetry.space_group_name_H-M   'P 1'
#
loop_
_entity.id
_entity.type
_entity.pdbx_description
1 polymer ?
#
loop_
_entity_poly.entity_id
_entity_poly.type
_entity_poly.pdbx_seq_one_letter_code
_entity_poly.pdbx_strand_id
1 'polypeptide(L)'
;MVVLFYYRHEDLGQITEQSFGPEILYGAVGDAWASQVVEHNGKFYFYTTVQAGEPLNSKAIGVAVGDSPVGPFRDAIGKPLIIDKMTDNGARGWWNDIDPTVFVDDDGTP
;
A
#
# COMPACT_ATOMS: atom_id res chain seq x y z
N MET A 1 -11.34 9.68 -5.23
CA MET A 1 -10.48 9.96 -4.07
C MET A 1 -10.86 8.97 -3.00
N VAL A 2 -10.00 7.99 -2.71
CA VAL A 2 -10.14 7.18 -1.50
C VAL A 2 -9.20 7.78 -0.47
N VAL A 3 -9.70 7.96 0.76
CA VAL A 3 -8.96 8.52 1.89
C VAL A 3 -8.66 7.36 2.83
N LEU A 4 -7.38 7.01 3.00
CA LEU A 4 -6.97 6.20 4.14
C LEU A 4 -6.88 7.11 5.35
N PHE A 5 -7.56 6.78 6.44
CA PHE A 5 -7.52 7.56 7.66
C PHE A 5 -6.48 6.96 8.62
N TYR A 6 -5.56 7.79 9.08
CA TYR A 6 -4.65 7.43 10.16
C TYR A 6 -5.21 7.92 11.50
N TYR A 7 -5.13 7.08 12.53
CA TYR A 7 -5.58 7.38 13.89
C TYR A 7 -4.47 7.07 14.90
N ARG A 8 -4.18 8.00 15.82
CA ARG A 8 -3.26 7.79 16.94
C ARG A 8 -4.03 7.90 18.25
N HIS A 9 -3.85 6.91 19.13
CA HIS A 9 -4.62 6.79 20.38
C HIS A 9 -4.19 7.76 21.49
N GLU A 10 -2.97 8.33 21.43
CA GLU A 10 -2.45 9.22 22.47
C GLU A 10 -3.28 10.50 22.70
N ASP A 11 -4.16 10.84 21.76
CA ASP A 11 -5.00 12.04 21.82
C ASP A 11 -6.50 11.78 22.10
N LEU A 12 -6.93 10.55 22.45
CA LEU A 12 -8.30 10.15 22.87
C LEU A 12 -9.51 10.93 22.28
N GLY A 13 -9.41 11.50 21.08
CA GLY A 13 -10.38 12.50 20.62
C GLY A 13 -9.94 13.44 19.50
N GLN A 14 -8.67 13.50 19.10
CA GLN A 14 -8.26 14.23 17.90
C GLN A 14 -8.08 13.29 16.70
N ILE A 15 -8.96 13.45 15.70
CA ILE A 15 -8.85 12.81 14.38
C ILE A 15 -8.09 13.79 13.49
N THR A 16 -6.89 13.41 13.04
CA THR A 16 -6.21 14.12 11.95
C THR A 16 -6.45 13.33 10.67
N GLU A 17 -7.23 13.91 9.75
CA GLU A 17 -7.42 13.35 8.43
C GLU A 17 -6.18 13.63 7.57
N GLN A 18 -5.55 12.58 7.08
CA GLN A 18 -4.51 12.72 6.08
C GLN A 18 -4.78 11.71 4.97
N SER A 19 -4.98 12.22 3.75
CA SER A 19 -5.28 11.40 2.59
C SER A 19 -4.02 11.06 1.82
N PHE A 20 -3.94 9.82 1.37
CA PHE A 20 -2.94 9.34 0.42
C PHE A 20 -3.69 8.69 -0.73
N GLY A 21 -3.49 9.17 -1.95
CA GLY A 21 -4.11 8.59 -3.13
C GLY A 21 -3.19 7.58 -3.83
N PRO A 22 -3.73 6.79 -4.77
CA PRO A 22 -2.98 5.78 -5.51
C PRO A 22 -1.87 6.39 -6.37
N GLU A 23 -1.92 7.69 -6.69
CA GLU A 23 -0.92 8.42 -7.46
C GLU A 23 0.48 8.43 -6.84
N ILE A 24 0.62 8.06 -5.56
CA ILE A 24 1.93 7.91 -4.92
C ILE A 24 2.71 6.70 -5.46
N LEU A 25 2.05 5.76 -6.15
CA LEU A 25 2.63 4.52 -6.67
C LEU A 25 2.78 4.57 -8.19
N TYR A 26 3.92 4.08 -8.68
CA TYR A 26 4.20 4.03 -10.10
C TYR A 26 3.17 3.20 -10.89
N GLY A 27 2.63 3.80 -11.95
CA GLY A 27 1.72 3.13 -12.88
C GLY A 27 0.31 2.88 -12.35
N ALA A 28 -0.01 3.35 -11.14
CA ALA A 28 -1.36 3.32 -10.61
C ALA A 28 -2.23 4.39 -11.30
N VAL A 29 -3.41 3.97 -11.76
CA VAL A 29 -4.38 4.84 -12.47
C VAL A 29 -5.64 5.11 -11.66
N GLY A 30 -5.78 4.47 -10.50
CA GLY A 30 -6.93 4.64 -9.63
C GLY A 30 -6.97 3.58 -8.54
N ASP A 31 -8.05 3.62 -7.77
CA ASP A 31 -8.37 2.74 -6.64
C ASP A 31 -7.29 2.70 -5.54
N ALA A 32 -7.64 3.11 -4.32
CA ALA A 32 -6.85 2.78 -3.15
C ALA A 32 -7.68 1.81 -2.30
N TRP A 33 -7.42 0.52 -2.45
CA TRP A 33 -8.14 -0.55 -1.76
C TRP A 33 -7.44 -0.90 -0.43
N ALA A 34 -7.70 -2.09 0.12
CA ALA A 34 -7.15 -2.53 1.39
C ALA A 34 -5.61 -2.39 1.44
N SER A 35 -5.15 -2.12 2.66
CA SER A 35 -3.91 -1.41 2.90
C SER A 35 -3.40 -1.68 4.32
N GLN A 36 -2.09 -1.75 4.48
CA GLN A 36 -1.43 -1.87 5.78
C GLN A 36 -0.15 -1.02 5.82
N VAL A 37 0.06 -0.35 6.95
CA VAL A 37 1.34 0.32 7.27
C VAL A 37 2.07 -0.49 8.34
N VAL A 38 3.36 -0.69 8.15
CA VAL A 38 4.25 -1.33 9.14
C VAL A 38 5.51 -0.50 9.33
N GLU A 39 5.98 -0.39 10.57
CA GLU A 39 7.28 0.21 10.88
C GLU A 39 8.37 -0.85 10.77
N HIS A 40 9.48 -0.51 10.10
CA HIS A 40 10.67 -1.34 10.07
C HIS A 40 11.92 -0.47 9.91
N ASN A 41 12.93 -0.66 10.74
CA ASN A 41 14.19 0.10 10.74
C ASN A 41 14.02 1.64 10.71
N GLY A 42 13.06 2.17 11.49
CA GLY A 42 12.79 3.61 11.60
C GLY A 42 12.18 4.23 10.34
N LYS A 43 11.58 3.41 9.49
CA LYS A 43 10.84 3.80 8.29
C LYS A 43 9.44 3.19 8.36
N PHE A 44 8.47 3.83 7.74
CA PHE A 44 7.11 3.35 7.64
C PHE A 44 6.86 2.90 6.20
N TYR A 45 6.46 1.64 6.04
CA TYR A 45 6.17 1.03 4.75
C TYR A 45 4.68 0.87 4.61
N PHE A 46 4.12 1.52 3.60
CA PHE A 46 2.70 1.51 3.29
C PHE A 46 2.47 0.60 2.07
N TYR A 47 1.92 -0.58 2.34
CA TYR A 47 1.50 -1.55 1.34
C TYR A 47 0.04 -1.32 1.00
N THR A 48 -0.29 -1.21 -0.27
CA THR A 48 -1.66 -0.94 -0.71
C THR A 48 -1.99 -1.62 -2.02
N THR A 49 -3.27 -1.92 -2.18
CA THR A 49 -3.85 -2.41 -3.43
C THR A 49 -4.26 -1.24 -4.31
N VAL A 50 -3.82 -1.26 -5.57
CA VAL A 50 -4.17 -0.25 -6.58
C VAL A 50 -4.68 -0.87 -7.87
N GLN A 51 -5.36 -0.06 -8.69
CA GLN A 51 -5.56 -0.37 -10.11
C GLN A 51 -4.33 0.06 -10.91
N ALA A 52 -3.62 -0.89 -11.51
CA ALA A 52 -2.55 -0.61 -12.45
C ALA A 52 -3.14 -0.28 -13.84
N GLY A 53 -2.52 0.68 -14.52
CA GLY A 53 -2.86 1.02 -15.91
C GLY A 53 -2.22 0.08 -16.93
N GLU A 54 -2.31 0.48 -18.21
CA GLU A 54 -1.65 -0.21 -19.32
C GLU A 54 -0.12 -0.30 -19.08
N PRO A 55 0.54 -1.45 -19.40
CA PRO A 55 -0.01 -2.64 -20.04
C PRO A 55 -0.51 -3.72 -19.05
N LEU A 56 -0.61 -3.41 -17.75
CA LEU A 56 -0.97 -4.39 -16.73
C LEU A 56 -2.48 -4.59 -16.63
N ASN A 57 -3.25 -3.49 -16.57
CA ASN A 57 -4.72 -3.48 -16.50
C ASN A 57 -5.31 -4.44 -15.45
N SER A 58 -4.66 -4.56 -14.30
CA SER A 58 -5.01 -5.49 -13.23
C SER A 58 -4.96 -4.79 -11.87
N LYS A 59 -5.41 -5.48 -10.82
CA LYS A 59 -4.97 -5.13 -9.48
C LYS A 59 -3.49 -5.44 -9.33
N ALA A 60 -2.86 -4.64 -8.47
CA ALA A 60 -1.47 -4.73 -8.14
C ALA A 60 -1.26 -4.28 -6.70
N ILE A 61 -0.22 -4.81 -6.07
CA ILE A 61 0.24 -4.35 -4.76
C ILE A 61 1.43 -3.43 -4.99
N GLY A 62 1.37 -2.22 -4.45
CA GLY A 62 2.49 -1.30 -4.38
C GLY A 62 2.99 -1.11 -2.96
N VAL A 63 4.19 -0.55 -2.84
CA VAL A 63 4.79 -0.19 -1.55
C VAL A 63 5.34 1.22 -1.62
N ALA A 64 4.91 2.05 -0.68
CA ALA A 64 5.45 3.37 -0.45
C ALA A 64 6.23 3.41 0.88
N VAL A 65 7.17 4.33 1.00
CA VAL A 65 7.99 4.51 2.21
C VAL A 65 7.91 5.96 2.70
N GLY A 66 7.85 6.14 4.02
CA GLY A 66 7.87 7.42 4.70
C GLY A 66 8.78 7.42 5.93
N ASP A 67 9.17 8.60 6.39
CA ASP A 67 9.99 8.79 7.60
C ASP A 67 9.15 8.94 8.87
N SER A 68 7.82 8.90 8.74
CA SER A 68 6.85 9.09 9.82
C SER A 68 5.62 8.20 9.55
N PRO A 69 4.89 7.76 10.60
CA PRO A 69 3.69 6.93 10.43
C PRO A 69 2.61 7.61 9.60
N VAL A 70 2.69 8.94 9.48
CA VAL A 70 1.75 9.78 8.72
C VAL A 70 2.35 10.31 7.41
N GLY A 71 3.49 9.75 6.99
CA GLY A 71 4.17 10.19 5.78
C GLY A 71 4.89 11.55 5.92
N PRO A 72 5.18 12.26 4.80
CA PRO A 72 4.75 11.92 3.44
C PRO A 72 5.30 10.58 2.97
N PHE A 73 4.45 9.81 2.29
CA PHE A 73 4.85 8.57 1.63
C PHE A 73 5.23 8.84 0.18
N ARG A 74 6.19 8.08 -0.32
CA ARG A 74 6.62 8.07 -1.72
C ARG A 74 6.82 6.63 -2.19
N ASP A 75 6.62 6.35 -3.47
CA ASP A 75 6.95 5.04 -4.04
C ASP A 75 8.36 4.60 -3.60
N ALA A 76 8.45 3.44 -2.97
CA ALA A 76 9.69 2.94 -2.41
C ALA A 76 10.59 2.30 -3.47
N ILE A 77 10.02 1.81 -4.58
CA ILE A 77 10.74 0.97 -5.55
C ILE A 77 10.53 1.37 -7.02
N GLY A 78 9.64 2.33 -7.31
CA GLY A 78 9.39 2.87 -8.64
C GLY A 78 8.67 1.92 -9.60
N LYS A 79 7.97 0.92 -9.06
CA LYS A 79 7.19 -0.10 -9.78
C LYS A 79 6.24 -0.83 -8.82
N PRO A 80 5.23 -1.55 -9.33
CA PRO A 80 4.44 -2.43 -8.47
C PRO A 80 5.32 -3.52 -7.83
N LEU A 81 5.00 -3.85 -6.57
CA LEU A 81 5.65 -4.94 -5.83
C LEU A 81 5.15 -6.30 -6.33
N ILE A 82 3.83 -6.45 -6.48
CA ILE A 82 3.17 -7.63 -7.04
C ILE A 82 2.29 -7.21 -8.21
N ILE A 83 2.34 -7.99 -9.29
CA ILE A 83 1.46 -7.86 -10.47
C ILE A 83 0.85 -9.21 -10.79
N ASP A 84 -0.28 -9.18 -11.49
CA ASP A 84 -1.05 -10.34 -11.97
C ASP A 84 -0.21 -11.41 -12.70
N LYS A 85 0.90 -11.04 -13.34
CA LYS A 85 1.80 -12.00 -14.01
C LYS A 85 2.68 -12.81 -13.07
N MET A 86 2.76 -12.45 -11.79
CA MET A 86 3.63 -13.11 -10.80
C MET A 86 2.93 -14.28 -10.09
N THR A 87 1.61 -14.38 -10.21
CA THR A 87 0.75 -15.32 -9.49
C THR A 87 -0.17 -16.05 -10.46
N ASP A 88 -0.69 -17.22 -10.06
CA ASP A 88 -1.73 -17.90 -10.82
C ASP A 88 -3.09 -17.26 -10.49
N ASN A 89 -3.69 -16.61 -11.49
CA ASN A 89 -4.92 -15.85 -11.29
C ASN A 89 -6.19 -16.70 -11.22
N GLY A 90 -6.08 -18.02 -11.39
CA GLY A 90 -7.20 -18.95 -11.22
C GLY A 90 -8.51 -18.44 -11.84
N ALA A 91 -9.63 -18.66 -11.14
CA ALA A 91 -10.96 -18.28 -11.65
C ALA A 91 -11.32 -16.80 -11.45
N ARG A 92 -10.67 -16.10 -10.52
CA ARG A 92 -10.96 -14.69 -10.20
C ARG A 92 -10.32 -13.72 -11.21
N GLY A 93 -9.22 -14.11 -11.86
CA GLY A 93 -8.59 -13.34 -12.92
C GLY A 93 -7.87 -12.08 -12.42
N TRP A 94 -8.00 -10.99 -13.16
CA TRP A 94 -7.22 -9.74 -13.08
C TRP A 94 -7.23 -8.98 -11.73
N TRP A 95 -7.88 -9.50 -10.68
CA TRP A 95 -8.01 -8.83 -9.38
C TRP A 95 -7.59 -9.69 -8.18
N ASN A 96 -6.75 -10.71 -8.37
CA ASN A 96 -6.32 -11.55 -7.25
C ASN A 96 -5.26 -10.91 -6.35
N ASP A 97 -4.37 -10.11 -6.92
CA ASP A 97 -3.27 -9.51 -6.17
C ASP A 97 -3.75 -8.25 -5.44
N ILE A 98 -4.43 -8.50 -4.32
CA ILE A 98 -5.04 -7.51 -3.46
C ILE A 98 -4.77 -7.83 -1.99
N ASP A 99 -5.23 -6.93 -1.11
CA ASP A 99 -5.31 -7.11 0.33
C ASP A 99 -3.98 -7.54 0.98
N PRO A 100 -2.89 -6.77 0.77
CA PRO A 100 -1.61 -7.10 1.35
C PRO A 100 -1.67 -7.09 2.87
N THR A 101 -0.99 -8.06 3.47
CA THR A 101 -0.62 -8.03 4.88
C THR A 101 0.87 -8.25 5.03
N VAL A 102 1.46 -7.57 6.01
CA VAL A 102 2.89 -7.64 6.31
C VAL A 102 3.06 -7.88 7.80
N PHE A 103 4.03 -8.72 8.12
CA PHE A 103 4.38 -9.12 9.48
C PHE A 103 5.91 -9.06 9.60
N VAL A 104 6.39 -8.38 10.65
CA VAL A 104 7.80 -8.39 11.03
C VAL A 104 7.93 -9.33 12.22
N ASP A 105 8.72 -10.39 12.07
CA ASP A 105 8.93 -11.40 13.10
C ASP A 105 9.82 -10.89 14.24
N ASP A 106 9.83 -11.61 15.36
CA ASP A 106 10.55 -11.26 16.59
C ASP A 106 12.07 -11.17 16.37
N ASP A 107 12.60 -11.86 15.37
CA ASP A 107 14.02 -11.80 14.98
C ASP A 107 14.36 -10.62 14.04
N GLY A 108 13.36 -9.82 13.70
CA GLY A 108 13.48 -8.67 12.81
C GLY A 108 13.34 -9.01 11.32
N THR A 109 13.01 -10.25 10.95
CA THR A 109 12.72 -10.63 9.57
C THR A 109 11.37 -10.03 9.13
N PRO A 110 11.33 -9.21 8.05
CA PRO A 110 10.09 -8.67 7.50
C PRO A 110 9.39 -9.60 6.49
#